data_AF-A0A5B8T6U8-F1
#
_entry.id   AF-A0A5B8T6U8-F1
#
_cell.length_a   1.000
_cell.length_b   1.000
_cell.length_c   1.000
_cell.angle_alpha   90.00
_cell.angle_beta   90.00
_cell.angle_gamma   90.00
#
_symmetry.space_group_name_H-M   'P 1'
#
loop_
_entity.id
_entity.type
_entity.pdbx_description
1 polymer ?
#
loop_
_entity_poly.entity_id
_entity_poly.type
_entity_poly.pdbx_seq_one_letter_code
_entity_poly.pdbx_strand_id
1 'polypeptide(L)'
;MLDIFEVIKTKTTLVKPIGVGILIIVIGTVYLLWPGHEQSEKGIQSFSSTQTSQSIPKSESQVKSTSKQTSAVIMVDVKGAVNKPGVYQVDTSDRVQSAILKAGGQRTEADMTQVNLAQRLTDGQVLYVPIKGEQVPTNFANETVASSQTKTTINLNTATKEELQNLEGIGEKKADQILDYRQEHGGFKSIEELKSISGIGTKRFEAIKEQLAI
;
A
#
# COMPACT_ATOMS: atom_id res chain seq x y z
N MET A 1 14.17 -4.86 -63.13
CA MET A 1 14.71 -4.65 -61.77
C MET A 1 14.20 -3.27 -61.36
N LEU A 2 12.91 -3.22 -60.99
CA LEU A 2 12.43 -2.98 -59.62
C LEU A 2 12.68 -1.54 -59.16
N ASP A 3 11.68 -0.68 -59.34
CA ASP A 3 11.37 0.38 -58.37
C ASP A 3 9.85 0.51 -58.25
N ILE A 4 9.32 -0.33 -57.35
CA ILE A 4 7.91 -0.44 -56.95
C ILE A 4 7.56 0.68 -55.92
N PHE A 5 8.47 1.62 -55.67
CA PHE A 5 8.38 2.54 -54.52
C PHE A 5 7.68 3.88 -54.77
N GLU A 6 7.26 4.22 -55.99
CA GLU A 6 6.65 5.54 -56.26
C GLU A 6 5.11 5.58 -56.32
N VAL A 7 4.41 4.45 -56.15
CA VAL A 7 2.94 4.39 -56.37
C VAL A 7 2.10 4.58 -55.09
N ILE A 8 2.70 4.71 -53.90
CA ILE A 8 1.94 4.69 -52.63
C ILE A 8 1.61 6.09 -52.05
N LYS A 9 1.97 7.20 -52.71
CA LYS A 9 1.82 8.54 -52.09
C LYS A 9 0.66 9.42 -52.53
N THR A 10 -0.39 8.90 -53.19
CA THR A 10 -1.47 9.78 -53.72
C THR A 10 -2.91 9.30 -53.50
N LYS A 11 -3.23 8.65 -52.37
CA LYS A 11 -4.64 8.31 -52.03
C LYS A 11 -5.05 8.45 -50.55
N THR A 12 -4.69 9.56 -49.90
CA THR A 12 -5.25 9.88 -48.56
C THR A 12 -5.53 11.36 -48.38
N THR A 13 -6.36 11.97 -49.23
CA THR A 13 -6.93 13.31 -48.95
C THR A 13 -8.24 13.51 -49.72
N LEU A 14 -9.30 12.76 -49.41
CA LEU A 14 -10.66 13.20 -49.76
C LEU A 14 -11.78 12.51 -48.95
N VAL A 15 -11.77 12.66 -47.62
CA VAL A 15 -12.98 12.47 -46.81
C VAL A 15 -13.35 13.81 -46.15
N LYS A 16 -14.46 14.38 -46.61
CA LYS A 16 -15.01 15.69 -46.20
C LYS A 16 -15.39 15.67 -44.70
N PRO A 17 -15.11 16.72 -43.91
CA PRO A 17 -15.42 16.79 -42.48
C PRO A 17 -16.87 17.21 -42.28
N ILE A 18 -17.83 16.39 -42.73
CA ILE A 18 -19.27 16.67 -42.57
C ILE A 18 -19.88 15.75 -41.50
N GLY A 19 -19.22 14.63 -41.16
CA GLY A 19 -19.70 13.67 -40.15
C GLY A 19 -19.43 14.04 -38.68
N VAL A 20 -18.50 14.96 -38.40
CA VAL A 20 -18.08 15.27 -37.02
C VAL A 20 -19.03 16.27 -36.34
N GLY A 21 -19.65 17.17 -37.10
CA GLY A 21 -20.60 18.16 -36.56
C GLY A 21 -21.90 17.55 -36.03
N ILE A 22 -22.38 16.47 -36.67
CA ILE A 22 -23.64 15.82 -36.31
C ILE A 22 -23.50 15.01 -35.01
N LEU A 23 -22.32 14.45 -34.72
CA LEU A 23 -22.09 13.64 -33.53
C LEU A 23 -22.03 14.48 -32.23
N ILE A 24 -21.57 15.73 -32.30
CA ILE A 24 -21.52 16.64 -31.14
C ILE A 24 -22.91 17.16 -30.76
N ILE A 25 -23.81 17.35 -31.73
CA ILE A 25 -25.17 17.82 -31.50
C ILE A 25 -26.04 16.74 -30.82
N VAL A 26 -25.81 15.46 -31.12
CA VAL A 26 -26.54 14.35 -30.48
C VAL A 26 -26.11 14.15 -29.01
N ILE A 27 -24.83 14.36 -28.68
CA ILE A 27 -24.36 14.28 -27.28
C ILE A 27 -24.85 15.49 -26.47
N GLY A 28 -24.90 16.68 -27.08
CA GLY A 28 -25.43 17.90 -26.45
C GLY A 28 -26.93 17.83 -26.13
N THR A 29 -27.73 17.17 -26.98
CA THR A 29 -29.17 17.00 -26.74
C THR A 29 -29.50 15.97 -25.68
N VAL A 30 -28.67 14.92 -25.52
CA VAL A 30 -28.78 13.95 -24.41
C VAL A 30 -28.42 14.57 -23.05
N TYR A 31 -27.49 15.53 -23.02
CA TYR A 31 -27.16 16.26 -21.78
C TYR A 31 -28.20 17.33 -21.41
N LEU A 32 -28.91 17.88 -22.40
CA LEU A 32 -29.99 18.86 -22.20
C LEU A 32 -31.34 18.25 -21.79
N LEU A 33 -31.47 16.93 -21.87
CA LEU A 33 -32.62 16.16 -21.41
C LEU A 33 -32.33 15.35 -20.14
N TRP A 34 -31.30 15.73 -19.37
CA TRP A 34 -31.13 15.25 -17.99
C TRP A 34 -31.79 16.24 -17.03
N PRO A 35 -32.99 15.95 -16.49
CA PRO A 35 -33.62 16.80 -15.49
C PRO A 35 -32.78 16.72 -14.22
N GLY A 36 -32.09 17.82 -13.92
CA GLY A 36 -31.37 17.98 -12.67
C GLY A 36 -32.33 18.25 -11.52
N HIS A 37 -32.16 17.47 -10.46
CA HIS A 37 -32.33 17.84 -9.06
C HIS A 37 -33.67 18.49 -8.68
N GLU A 38 -34.54 17.67 -8.07
CA GLU A 38 -35.53 18.15 -7.11
C GLU A 38 -35.31 17.49 -5.74
N GLN A 39 -35.13 18.38 -4.79
CA GLN A 39 -35.05 18.20 -3.36
C GLN A 39 -36.48 18.12 -2.81
N SER A 40 -36.87 17.02 -2.16
CA SER A 40 -38.04 16.95 -1.27
C SER A 40 -37.93 15.69 -0.43
N GLU A 41 -37.61 15.81 0.86
CA GLU A 41 -38.58 15.77 1.97
C GLU A 41 -39.58 14.58 1.95
N LYS A 42 -39.47 13.79 3.03
CA LYS A 42 -40.51 13.00 3.71
C LYS A 42 -41.06 11.77 2.99
N GLY A 43 -40.58 10.62 3.44
CA GLY A 43 -41.21 9.31 3.26
C GLY A 43 -40.96 8.41 4.46
N ILE A 44 -41.59 8.73 5.60
CA ILE A 44 -41.74 7.78 6.72
C ILE A 44 -43.15 7.20 6.55
N GLN A 45 -43.22 5.94 6.14
CA GLN A 45 -44.36 5.04 6.38
C GLN A 45 -43.74 3.68 6.69
N SER A 46 -43.61 3.35 7.97
CA SER A 46 -44.61 2.60 8.74
C SER A 46 -44.17 1.13 8.84
N PHE A 47 -43.15 0.90 9.66
CA PHE A 47 -42.95 -0.41 10.28
C PHE A 47 -43.69 -0.38 11.62
N SER A 48 -44.84 -1.04 11.65
CA SER A 48 -45.58 -1.31 12.88
C SER A 48 -44.78 -2.30 13.71
N SER A 49 -44.01 -1.79 14.67
CA SER A 49 -43.50 -2.58 15.78
C SER A 49 -44.43 -2.38 16.96
N THR A 50 -45.23 -3.40 17.23
CA THR A 50 -45.90 -3.57 18.51
C THR A 50 -44.82 -3.84 19.56
N GLN A 51 -44.63 -2.94 20.53
CA GLN A 51 -44.38 -3.25 21.94
C GLN A 51 -44.31 -1.98 22.81
N THR A 52 -45.41 -1.77 23.52
CA THR A 52 -45.51 -1.45 24.96
C THR A 52 -44.44 -0.56 25.60
N SER A 53 -44.90 0.66 25.91
CA SER A 53 -44.60 1.52 27.07
C SER A 53 -43.48 1.12 28.04
N GLN A 54 -42.48 2.00 28.19
CA GLN A 54 -42.18 2.69 29.47
C GLN A 54 -41.03 3.72 29.35
N SER A 55 -41.39 4.98 29.65
CA SER A 55 -40.60 6.08 30.24
C SER A 55 -39.27 6.55 29.62
N ILE A 56 -39.29 7.81 29.15
CA ILE A 56 -38.16 8.72 28.90
C ILE A 56 -37.62 9.26 30.26
N PRO A 57 -36.35 9.72 30.37
CA PRO A 57 -36.01 11.11 30.02
C PRO A 57 -34.69 11.20 29.20
N LYS A 58 -34.72 11.89 28.06
CA LYS A 58 -34.22 13.26 27.88
C LYS A 58 -32.71 13.38 28.10
N SER A 59 -31.96 13.32 27.00
CA SER A 59 -30.65 13.97 26.93
C SER A 59 -30.44 14.49 25.52
N GLU A 60 -30.68 15.80 25.37
CA GLU A 60 -30.07 16.59 24.32
C GLU A 60 -28.55 16.49 24.48
N SER A 61 -27.89 15.84 23.54
CA SER A 61 -26.47 16.10 23.29
C SER A 61 -26.28 16.23 21.79
N GLN A 62 -26.38 17.47 21.36
CA GLN A 62 -25.55 17.95 20.27
C GLN A 62 -24.11 17.56 20.57
N VAL A 63 -23.54 16.68 19.75
CA VAL A 63 -22.10 16.64 19.55
C VAL A 63 -21.87 16.71 18.05
N LYS A 64 -21.99 17.93 17.53
CA LYS A 64 -21.32 18.32 16.30
C LYS A 64 -19.83 18.31 16.60
N SER A 65 -19.23 17.13 16.50
CA SER A 65 -17.79 16.93 16.63
C SER A 65 -17.11 17.55 15.42
N THR A 66 -16.97 18.87 15.41
CA THR A 66 -15.91 19.53 14.66
C THR A 66 -14.61 19.25 15.42
N SER A 67 -14.06 18.05 15.29
CA SER A 67 -12.64 17.86 15.60
C SER A 67 -11.88 18.57 14.50
N LYS A 68 -11.52 19.83 14.75
CA LYS A 68 -10.43 20.49 14.02
C LYS A 68 -9.15 19.76 14.45
N GLN A 69 -8.97 18.57 13.89
CA GLN A 69 -7.80 17.75 14.08
C GLN A 69 -6.65 18.54 13.48
N THR A 70 -5.77 19.07 14.34
CA THR A 70 -4.59 19.80 13.91
C THR A 70 -3.78 18.86 13.05
N SER A 71 -3.88 19.06 11.74
CA SER A 71 -3.36 18.19 10.73
C SER A 71 -1.89 18.60 10.55
N ALA A 72 -1.01 17.85 11.23
CA ALA A 72 0.42 18.15 11.22
C ALA A 72 0.95 17.87 9.81
N VAL A 73 1.78 18.76 9.32
CA VAL A 73 2.23 18.77 7.93
C VAL A 73 3.68 18.27 7.86
N ILE A 74 3.95 17.35 6.94
CA ILE A 74 5.24 16.69 6.76
C ILE A 74 5.72 16.77 5.30
N MET A 75 7.01 16.56 5.09
CA MET A 75 7.65 16.58 3.79
C MET A 75 7.98 15.16 3.34
N VAL A 76 7.55 14.78 2.14
CA VAL A 76 7.79 13.45 1.55
C VAL A 76 8.39 13.61 0.16
N ASP A 77 9.47 12.88 -0.12
CA ASP A 77 10.15 12.88 -1.42
C ASP A 77 9.58 11.77 -2.31
N VAL A 78 8.93 12.13 -3.43
CA VAL A 78 8.30 11.18 -4.36
C VAL A 78 9.14 11.05 -5.63
N LYS A 79 9.59 9.83 -5.93
CA LYS A 79 10.49 9.48 -7.03
C LYS A 79 9.89 8.40 -7.94
N GLY A 80 10.55 8.18 -9.08
CA GLY A 80 10.21 7.10 -10.00
C GLY A 80 9.11 7.46 -11.00
N ALA A 81 8.23 6.50 -11.30
CA ALA A 81 7.19 6.55 -12.33
C ALA A 81 5.92 7.28 -11.88
N VAL A 82 6.10 8.52 -11.40
CA VAL A 82 5.02 9.51 -11.16
C VAL A 82 5.16 10.68 -12.11
N ASN A 83 4.08 11.38 -12.43
CA ASN A 83 4.11 12.44 -13.45
C ASN A 83 5.07 13.58 -13.10
N LYS A 84 5.11 13.99 -11.83
CA LYS A 84 5.96 15.06 -11.30
C LYS A 84 6.73 14.57 -10.08
N PRO A 85 7.92 13.97 -10.23
CA PRO A 85 8.77 13.65 -9.09
C PRO A 85 9.20 14.91 -8.33
N GLY A 86 9.39 14.80 -7.02
CA GLY A 86 9.81 15.92 -6.17
C GLY A 86 9.34 15.77 -4.72
N VAL A 87 9.65 16.78 -3.90
CA VAL A 87 9.27 16.81 -2.49
C VAL A 87 7.91 17.50 -2.33
N TYR A 88 7.02 16.87 -1.60
CA TYR A 88 5.64 17.31 -1.40
C TYR A 88 5.31 17.51 0.07
N GLN A 89 4.53 18.54 0.31
CA GLN A 89 3.93 18.81 1.59
C GLN A 89 2.62 18.00 1.72
N VAL A 90 2.55 17.09 2.68
CA VAL A 90 1.42 16.19 2.91
C VAL A 90 1.01 16.21 4.37
N ASP A 91 -0.20 15.74 4.65
CA ASP A 91 -0.66 15.64 6.02
C ASP A 91 -0.11 14.37 6.69
N THR A 92 0.14 14.42 8.01
CA THR A 92 0.47 13.21 8.79
C THR A 92 -0.63 12.16 8.79
N SER A 93 -1.88 12.56 8.48
CA SER A 93 -2.99 11.64 8.26
C SER A 93 -3.08 11.08 6.84
N ASP A 94 -2.31 11.64 5.90
CA ASP A 94 -2.29 11.19 4.51
C ASP A 94 -1.59 9.82 4.36
N ARG A 95 -1.99 9.12 3.30
CA ARG A 95 -1.40 7.85 2.87
C ARG A 95 -0.55 8.05 1.61
N VAL A 96 0.24 7.04 1.27
CA VAL A 96 1.06 6.99 0.05
C VAL A 96 0.28 7.39 -1.20
N GLN A 97 -0.99 6.96 -1.32
CA GLN A 97 -1.87 7.38 -2.42
C GLN A 97 -2.01 8.91 -2.54
N SER A 98 -2.18 9.62 -1.42
CA SER A 98 -2.29 11.09 -1.42
C SER A 98 -1.03 11.75 -1.96
N ALA A 99 0.15 11.25 -1.60
CA ALA A 99 1.42 11.76 -2.11
C ALA A 99 1.58 11.55 -3.62
N ILE A 100 1.21 10.36 -4.12
CA ILE A 100 1.24 10.06 -5.57
C ILE A 100 0.29 10.97 -6.34
N LEU A 101 -0.91 11.22 -5.82
CA LEU A 101 -1.87 12.15 -6.42
C LEU A 101 -1.30 13.58 -6.47
N LYS A 102 -0.68 14.06 -5.39
CA LYS A 102 0.02 15.37 -5.36
C LYS A 102 1.18 15.44 -6.36
N ALA A 103 1.87 14.31 -6.58
CA ALA A 103 2.86 14.14 -7.64
C ALA A 103 2.27 14.08 -9.07
N GLY A 104 0.99 14.39 -9.24
CA GLY A 104 0.29 14.37 -10.51
C GLY A 104 -0.19 12.99 -10.95
N GLY A 105 -0.18 12.00 -10.05
CA GLY A 105 -0.54 10.62 -10.34
C GLY A 105 0.63 9.78 -10.86
N GLN A 106 0.38 8.48 -11.00
CA GLN A 106 1.31 7.52 -11.59
C GLN A 106 1.42 7.70 -13.11
N ARG A 107 2.56 7.32 -13.69
CA ARG A 107 2.70 7.15 -15.15
C ARG A 107 2.10 5.81 -15.61
N THR A 108 1.93 5.63 -16.91
CA THR A 108 1.33 4.42 -17.52
C THR A 108 2.15 3.15 -17.31
N GLU A 109 3.46 3.32 -17.27
CA GLU A 109 4.46 2.28 -17.08
C GLU A 109 4.70 1.96 -15.61
N ALA A 110 4.10 2.71 -14.69
CA ALA A 110 4.28 2.51 -13.25
C ALA A 110 3.71 1.15 -12.81
N ASP A 111 4.45 0.49 -11.91
CA ASP A 111 4.03 -0.75 -11.29
C ASP A 111 3.47 -0.49 -9.88
N MET A 112 2.15 -0.27 -9.83
CA MET A 112 1.42 -0.07 -8.58
C MET A 112 1.23 -1.35 -7.77
N THR A 113 1.52 -2.53 -8.34
CA THR A 113 1.42 -3.78 -7.59
C THR A 113 2.52 -3.90 -6.53
N GLN A 114 3.61 -3.17 -6.72
CA GLN A 114 4.76 -3.10 -5.82
C GLN A 114 4.65 -1.97 -4.78
N VAL A 115 3.57 -1.17 -4.78
CA VAL A 115 3.44 0.00 -3.92
C VAL A 115 2.30 -0.18 -2.93
N ASN A 116 2.58 -0.04 -1.64
CA ASN A 116 1.53 -0.02 -0.62
C ASN A 116 0.84 1.36 -0.55
N LEU A 117 -0.17 1.56 -1.41
CA LEU A 117 -0.96 2.81 -1.47
C LEU A 117 -1.63 3.17 -0.13
N ALA A 118 -1.89 2.18 0.71
CA ALA A 118 -2.55 2.32 2.00
C ALA A 118 -1.60 2.73 3.15
N GLN A 119 -0.30 2.67 2.93
CA GLN A 119 0.71 3.00 3.94
C GLN A 119 0.60 4.47 4.36
N ARG A 120 0.74 4.73 5.67
CA ARG A 120 0.82 6.09 6.21
C ARG A 120 2.16 6.72 5.87
N LEU A 121 2.15 8.04 5.73
CA LEU A 121 3.36 8.80 5.44
C LEU A 121 4.04 9.29 6.73
N THR A 122 5.36 9.33 6.71
CA THR A 122 6.20 9.89 7.78
C THR A 122 7.08 11.02 7.24
N ASP A 123 7.46 11.95 8.10
CA ASP A 123 8.33 13.06 7.69
C ASP A 123 9.69 12.56 7.21
N GLY A 124 10.17 13.13 6.11
CA GLY A 124 11.44 12.76 5.49
C GLY A 124 11.41 11.44 4.71
N GLN A 125 10.26 10.76 4.61
CA GLN A 125 10.13 9.50 3.87
C GLN A 125 10.41 9.69 2.38
N VAL A 126 11.10 8.72 1.78
CA VAL A 126 11.25 8.62 0.32
C VAL A 126 10.31 7.57 -0.25
N LEU A 127 9.40 7.99 -1.12
CA LEU A 127 8.46 7.14 -1.84
C LEU A 127 8.95 6.90 -3.27
N TYR A 128 9.29 5.67 -3.62
CA TYR A 128 9.75 5.31 -4.95
C TYR A 128 8.72 4.49 -5.72
N VAL A 129 8.22 5.03 -6.82
CA VAL A 129 7.29 4.31 -7.69
C VAL A 129 8.05 3.59 -8.81
N PRO A 130 8.12 2.25 -8.84
CA PRO A 130 8.84 1.51 -9.90
C PRO A 130 8.08 1.54 -11.23
N ILE A 131 8.79 1.27 -12.34
CA ILE A 131 8.16 0.84 -13.59
C ILE A 131 7.97 -0.69 -13.62
N LYS A 132 7.07 -1.17 -14.48
CA LYS A 132 6.82 -2.60 -14.67
C LYS A 132 8.09 -3.34 -15.10
N GLY A 133 8.48 -4.36 -14.33
CA GLY A 133 9.68 -5.16 -14.59
C GLY A 133 10.98 -4.55 -14.04
N GLU A 134 10.92 -3.39 -13.38
CA GLU A 134 12.05 -2.82 -12.65
C GLU A 134 12.23 -3.53 -11.30
N GLN A 135 13.46 -3.95 -11.02
CA GLN A 135 13.85 -4.35 -9.68
C GLN A 135 14.14 -3.08 -8.87
N VAL A 136 13.32 -2.79 -7.86
CA VAL A 136 13.50 -1.60 -7.01
C VAL A 136 14.91 -1.65 -6.40
N PRO A 137 15.75 -0.61 -6.57
CA PRO A 137 17.06 -0.59 -5.97
C PRO A 137 16.95 -0.81 -4.45
N THR A 138 17.84 -1.63 -3.88
CA THR A 138 17.83 -1.99 -2.45
C THR A 138 17.77 -0.78 -1.51
N ASN A 139 18.28 0.37 -1.95
CA ASN A 139 18.23 1.64 -1.21
C ASN A 139 16.82 2.22 -1.07
N PHE A 140 15.88 1.88 -1.96
CA PHE A 140 14.47 2.31 -1.91
C PHE A 140 13.51 1.17 -1.52
N ALA A 141 13.99 -0.08 -1.58
CA ALA A 141 13.24 -1.27 -1.18
C ALA A 141 12.90 -1.30 0.32
N ASN A 142 13.58 -0.51 1.15
CA ASN A 142 13.27 -0.44 2.59
C ASN A 142 12.10 0.48 2.95
N GLU A 143 11.62 1.36 2.04
CA GLU A 143 10.59 2.35 2.38
C GLU A 143 9.30 2.29 1.55
N THR A 144 9.32 1.68 0.35
CA THR A 144 8.12 1.65 -0.53
C THR A 144 7.42 0.29 -0.59
N VAL A 145 8.13 -0.80 -0.31
CA VAL A 145 7.51 -2.06 0.08
C VAL A 145 7.58 -2.11 1.59
N ALA A 146 6.44 -2.28 2.25
CA ALA A 146 6.39 -2.52 3.68
C ALA A 146 6.99 -3.92 3.99
N SER A 147 8.30 -4.05 3.87
CA SER A 147 9.08 -4.76 4.87
C SER A 147 9.45 -3.66 5.86
N SER A 148 8.57 -3.28 6.78
CA SER A 148 8.68 -3.89 8.11
C SER A 148 9.81 -4.92 8.19
N GLN A 149 11.04 -4.44 8.16
CA GLN A 149 12.01 -4.81 9.18
C GLN A 149 11.48 -4.29 10.54
N THR A 150 10.23 -4.65 10.89
CA THR A 150 10.04 -5.24 12.20
C THR A 150 11.10 -6.30 12.23
N LYS A 151 12.11 -6.08 13.05
CA LYS A 151 13.04 -7.09 13.50
C LYS A 151 12.18 -8.28 13.93
N THR A 152 11.84 -9.15 12.98
CA THR A 152 10.83 -10.20 13.18
C THR A 152 11.47 -11.12 14.16
N THR A 153 11.04 -10.98 15.40
CA THR A 153 11.67 -11.67 16.49
C THR A 153 11.27 -13.13 16.34
N ILE A 154 12.24 -13.98 16.05
CA ILE A 154 12.04 -15.39 15.77
C ILE A 154 11.89 -16.09 17.10
N ASN A 155 10.70 -16.64 17.34
CA ASN A 155 10.42 -17.41 18.55
C ASN A 155 11.05 -18.80 18.42
N LEU A 156 12.00 -19.13 19.31
CA LEU A 156 12.75 -20.40 19.25
C LEU A 156 11.87 -21.65 19.47
N ASN A 157 10.75 -21.51 20.17
CA ASN A 157 9.84 -22.61 20.45
C ASN A 157 8.88 -22.87 19.28
N THR A 158 8.49 -21.85 18.52
CA THR A 158 7.49 -22.00 17.46
C THR A 158 8.07 -21.90 16.05
N ALA A 159 9.31 -21.42 15.89
CA ALA A 159 9.91 -21.23 14.59
C ALA A 159 10.04 -22.54 13.80
N THR A 160 9.88 -22.39 12.50
CA THR A 160 10.14 -23.39 11.47
C THR A 160 11.63 -23.43 11.11
N LYS A 161 12.05 -24.50 10.43
CA LYS A 161 13.45 -24.68 10.00
C LYS A 161 13.88 -23.54 9.08
N GLU A 162 12.99 -23.08 8.21
CA GLU A 162 13.21 -22.02 7.24
C GLU A 162 13.36 -20.67 7.94
N GLU A 163 12.53 -20.39 8.95
CA GLU A 163 12.64 -19.17 9.75
C GLU A 163 13.96 -19.12 10.52
N LEU A 164 14.38 -20.22 11.14
CA LEU A 164 15.66 -20.29 11.85
C LEU A 164 16.85 -20.05 10.91
N GLN A 165 16.77 -20.48 9.65
CA GLN A 165 17.81 -20.25 8.64
C GLN A 165 17.93 -18.80 8.18
N ASN A 166 16.93 -17.95 8.44
CA ASN A 166 17.04 -16.51 8.18
C ASN A 166 17.96 -15.79 9.18
N LEU A 167 18.32 -16.43 10.29
CA LEU A 167 19.24 -15.88 11.28
C LEU A 167 20.68 -15.89 10.77
N GLU A 168 21.42 -14.82 11.06
CA GLU A 168 22.79 -14.68 10.61
C GLU A 168 23.68 -15.83 11.12
N GLY A 169 24.25 -16.60 10.18
CA GLY A 169 25.17 -17.70 10.50
C GLY A 169 24.50 -18.99 11.00
N ILE A 170 23.16 -19.05 10.96
CA ILE A 170 22.37 -20.27 11.11
C ILE A 170 22.08 -20.81 9.71
N GLY A 171 22.62 -22.00 9.42
CA GLY A 171 22.31 -22.74 8.20
C GLY A 171 21.56 -24.01 8.53
N GLU A 172 21.20 -24.77 7.51
CA GLU A 172 20.39 -26.00 7.61
C GLU A 172 20.76 -26.89 8.81
N LYS A 173 22.04 -27.27 8.94
CA LYS A 173 22.52 -28.13 10.04
C LYS A 173 22.27 -27.55 11.43
N LYS A 174 22.41 -26.23 11.60
CA LYS A 174 22.18 -25.59 12.90
C LYS A 174 20.70 -25.44 13.19
N ALA A 175 19.89 -25.15 12.17
CA ALA A 175 18.45 -25.11 12.31
C ALA A 175 17.92 -26.48 12.75
N ASP A 176 18.42 -27.56 12.17
CA ASP A 176 18.08 -28.93 12.61
C ASP A 176 18.45 -29.15 14.08
N GLN A 177 19.68 -28.78 14.50
CA GLN A 177 20.10 -28.90 15.89
C GLN A 177 19.26 -28.07 16.88
N ILE A 178 18.74 -26.92 16.46
CA ILE A 178 17.82 -26.10 17.26
C ILE A 178 16.48 -26.83 17.46
N LEU A 179 15.97 -27.46 16.40
CA LEU A 179 14.73 -28.24 16.45
C LEU A 179 14.89 -29.52 17.27
N ASP A 180 16.02 -30.20 17.14
CA ASP A 180 16.37 -31.38 17.95
C ASP A 180 16.45 -30.99 19.42
N TYR A 181 17.17 -29.92 19.75
CA TYR A 181 17.24 -29.38 21.12
C TYR A 181 15.85 -29.07 21.68
N ARG A 182 14.99 -28.43 20.88
CA ARG A 182 13.60 -28.14 21.26
C ARG A 182 12.84 -29.42 21.62
N GLN A 183 13.00 -30.48 20.85
CA GLN A 183 12.31 -31.75 21.06
C GLN A 183 12.84 -32.53 22.26
N GLU A 184 14.16 -32.52 22.47
CA GLU A 184 14.81 -33.23 23.59
C GLU A 184 14.58 -32.54 24.94
N HIS A 185 14.59 -31.21 24.96
CA HIS A 185 14.48 -30.40 26.18
C HIS A 185 13.06 -29.89 26.47
N GLY A 186 12.10 -30.13 25.56
CA GLY A 186 10.73 -29.68 25.69
C GLY A 186 10.55 -28.18 25.45
N GLY A 187 11.47 -27.56 24.70
CA GLY A 187 11.51 -26.12 24.43
C GLY A 187 12.72 -25.41 25.03
N PHE A 188 12.89 -24.16 24.61
CA PHE A 188 13.83 -23.19 25.16
C PHE A 188 13.14 -22.40 26.27
N LYS A 189 13.79 -22.28 27.43
CA LYS A 189 13.32 -21.43 28.55
C LYS A 189 13.89 -20.03 28.49
N SER A 190 15.05 -19.88 27.87
CA SER A 190 15.70 -18.59 27.66
C SER A 190 16.47 -18.61 26.34
N ILE A 191 16.74 -17.43 25.78
CA ILE A 191 17.48 -17.32 24.52
C ILE A 191 18.92 -17.79 24.67
N GLU A 192 19.49 -17.74 25.89
CA GLU A 192 20.87 -18.14 26.17
C GLU A 192 21.11 -19.64 26.03
N GLU A 193 20.08 -20.47 26.15
CA GLU A 193 20.16 -21.93 25.96
C GLU A 193 20.61 -22.29 24.54
N LEU A 194 20.46 -21.36 23.57
CA LEU A 194 20.99 -21.50 22.22
C LEU A 194 22.51 -21.69 22.18
N LYS A 195 23.24 -21.23 23.20
CA LYS A 195 24.71 -21.42 23.32
C LYS A 195 25.10 -22.88 23.60
N SER A 196 24.16 -23.71 24.07
CA SER A 196 24.37 -25.14 24.27
C SER A 196 24.45 -25.91 22.95
N ILE A 197 24.02 -25.29 21.84
CA ILE A 197 24.02 -25.88 20.51
C ILE A 197 25.41 -25.77 19.90
N SER A 198 25.92 -26.89 19.40
CA SER A 198 27.25 -26.96 18.79
C SER A 198 27.40 -26.00 17.60
N GLY A 199 28.37 -25.09 17.67
CA GLY A 199 28.64 -24.11 16.63
C GLY A 199 27.91 -22.76 16.78
N ILE A 200 27.12 -22.58 17.83
CA ILE A 200 26.56 -21.28 18.27
C ILE A 200 27.36 -20.79 19.48
N GLY A 201 28.52 -20.19 19.21
CA GLY A 201 29.33 -19.54 20.23
C GLY A 201 28.82 -18.14 20.59
N THR A 202 29.40 -17.52 21.64
CA THR A 202 29.05 -16.18 22.13
C THR A 202 28.95 -15.14 21.02
N LYS A 203 29.92 -15.13 20.09
CA LYS A 203 29.94 -14.20 18.95
C LYS A 203 28.70 -14.32 18.06
N ARG A 204 28.28 -15.55 17.75
CA ARG A 204 27.09 -15.76 16.91
C ARG A 204 25.82 -15.42 17.68
N PHE A 205 25.74 -15.88 18.93
CA PHE A 205 24.62 -15.55 19.79
C PHE A 205 24.43 -14.04 19.91
N GLU A 206 25.48 -13.26 20.10
CA GLU A 206 25.38 -11.80 20.21
C GLU A 206 24.88 -11.12 18.92
N ALA A 207 25.21 -11.67 17.75
CA ALA A 207 24.72 -11.16 16.47
C ALA A 207 23.21 -11.36 16.31
N ILE A 208 22.67 -12.46 16.84
CA ILE A 208 21.26 -12.85 16.63
C ILE A 208 20.35 -12.68 17.84
N LYS A 209 20.88 -12.50 19.07
CA LYS A 209 20.08 -12.41 20.32
C LYS A 209 18.97 -11.37 20.27
N GLU A 210 19.21 -10.32 19.50
CA GLU A 210 18.31 -9.19 19.31
C GLU A 210 17.15 -9.49 18.34
N GLN A 211 17.24 -10.61 17.62
CA GLN A 211 16.24 -11.14 16.69
C GLN A 211 15.53 -12.37 17.28
N LEU A 212 15.77 -12.75 18.54
CA LEU A 212 15.23 -13.97 19.15
C LEU A 212 14.21 -13.69 20.25
N ALA A 213 13.20 -14.57 20.33
CA ALA A 213 12.17 -14.61 21.36
C ALA A 213 11.96 -16.06 21.85
N ILE A 214 11.24 -16.19 22.96
CA ILE A 214 10.85 -17.47 23.59
C ILE A 214 9.34 -17.62 23.55
#